data_AF-A0A852K7X0-F1
#
_entry.id   AF-A0A852K7X0-F1
#
_cell.length_a   1.000
_cell.length_b   1.000
_cell.length_c   1.000
_cell.angle_alpha   90.00
_cell.angle_beta   90.00
_cell.angle_gamma   90.00
#
_symmetry.space_group_name_H-M   'P 1'
#
loop_
_entity.id
_entity.type
_entity.pdbx_description
1 polymer ?
#
loop_
_entity_poly.entity_id
_entity_poly.type
_entity_poly.pdbx_seq_one_letter_code
_entity_poly.pdbx_strand_id
1 'polypeptide(L)'
;MADWAPIAKEYDPLKAGSIDGTDEEPHDRAIWRAMLARYVPNKGVTGDPHLTLFVARLNLQTTEEKLKEVFSRYGDIRKIRLVRDLVTGFSKGYAFVEYKEERALLKAHRDANRLVIDQHEIFVDFELERTLKGWIPRRLGGGFGGKKESGQLRFGGRDRPFR
;
A
#
# COMPACT_ATOMS: atom_id res chain seq x y z
N MET A 1 -17.07 18.92 16.95
CA MET A 1 -16.74 19.06 15.51
C MET A 1 -15.88 17.86 15.15
N ALA A 2 -16.30 17.02 14.20
CA ALA A 2 -15.51 15.86 13.81
C ALA A 2 -14.26 16.36 13.05
N ASP A 3 -13.07 16.00 13.53
CA ASP A 3 -11.81 16.27 12.84
C ASP A 3 -11.79 15.48 11.52
N TRP A 4 -12.27 16.10 10.45
CA TRP A 4 -12.18 15.54 9.10
C TRP A 4 -10.71 15.38 8.72
N ALA A 5 -10.35 14.18 8.26
CA ALA A 5 -9.03 13.88 7.74
C ALA A 5 -9.18 13.24 6.35
N PRO A 6 -8.34 13.62 5.37
CA PRO A 6 -8.40 13.06 4.01
C PRO A 6 -7.97 11.59 3.95
N ILE A 7 -7.42 11.05 5.04
CA ILE A 7 -6.92 9.68 5.17
C ILE A 7 -7.59 9.06 6.40
N ALA A 8 -8.02 7.80 6.26
CA ALA A 8 -8.63 7.07 7.37
C ALA A 8 -7.61 6.78 8.49
N LYS A 9 -8.05 6.95 9.74
CA LYS A 9 -7.29 6.58 10.95
C LYS A 9 -7.41 5.09 11.27
N GLU A 10 -8.51 4.46 10.83
CA GLU A 10 -8.78 3.04 11.00
C GLU A 10 -9.28 2.46 9.66
N TYR A 11 -8.83 1.26 9.32
CA TYR A 11 -9.27 0.57 8.12
C TYR A 11 -10.63 -0.08 8.36
N ASP A 12 -11.61 0.31 7.54
CA ASP A 12 -12.94 -0.27 7.52
C ASP A 12 -13.17 -0.92 6.14
N PRO A 13 -13.27 -2.27 6.07
CA PRO A 13 -13.49 -2.96 4.80
C PRO A 13 -14.79 -2.58 4.08
N LEU A 14 -15.83 -2.24 4.83
CA LEU A 14 -17.14 -1.87 4.28
C LEU A 14 -17.05 -0.49 3.63
N LYS A 15 -16.54 0.50 4.35
CA LYS A 15 -16.30 1.84 3.79
C LYS A 15 -15.34 1.81 2.61
N ALA A 16 -14.27 1.02 2.70
CA ALA A 16 -13.33 0.84 1.59
C ALA A 16 -13.99 0.19 0.35
N GLY A 17 -15.07 -0.56 0.51
CA GLY A 17 -15.84 -1.16 -0.57
C GLY A 17 -17.00 -0.29 -1.08
N SER A 18 -17.47 0.65 -0.27
CA SER A 18 -18.63 1.49 -0.55
C SER A 18 -18.27 2.68 -1.45
N ILE A 19 -19.03 2.88 -2.53
CA ILE A 19 -18.78 3.95 -3.51
C ILE A 19 -19.21 5.32 -2.95
N ASP A 20 -20.35 5.37 -2.27
CA ASP A 20 -20.95 6.57 -1.70
C ASP A 20 -20.84 6.64 -0.17
N GLY A 21 -20.30 5.59 0.46
CA GLY A 21 -20.12 5.51 1.91
C GLY A 21 -21.40 5.21 2.68
N THR A 22 -22.47 4.81 1.99
CA THR A 22 -23.78 4.55 2.61
C THR A 22 -24.05 3.07 2.88
N ASP A 23 -23.16 2.17 2.46
CA ASP A 23 -23.36 0.74 2.70
C ASP A 23 -23.35 0.45 4.21
N GLU A 24 -24.44 -0.13 4.71
CA GLU A 24 -24.54 -0.67 6.08
C GLU A 24 -24.17 -2.17 6.12
N GLU A 25 -24.30 -2.86 4.99
CA GLU A 25 -24.06 -4.29 4.86
C GLU A 25 -23.06 -4.61 3.74
N PRO A 26 -22.25 -5.67 3.90
CA PRO A 26 -21.30 -6.10 2.88
C PRO A 26 -22.00 -6.61 1.62
N HIS A 27 -21.94 -5.84 0.54
CA HIS A 27 -22.56 -6.18 -0.74
C HIS A 27 -21.75 -7.18 -1.60
N ASP A 28 -20.55 -7.57 -1.16
CA ASP A 28 -19.71 -8.53 -1.89
C ASP A 28 -18.94 -9.51 -0.98
N ARG A 29 -18.66 -10.72 -1.50
CA ARG A 29 -17.98 -11.81 -0.77
C ARG A 29 -16.61 -11.42 -0.20
N ALA A 30 -15.91 -10.49 -0.81
CA ALA A 30 -14.61 -10.05 -0.37
C ALA A 30 -14.66 -8.89 0.63
N ILE A 31 -15.71 -8.04 0.67
CA ILE A 31 -15.97 -7.24 1.90
C ILE A 31 -16.24 -8.21 3.05
N TRP A 32 -17.13 -9.20 2.86
CA TRP A 32 -17.42 -10.20 3.88
C TRP A 32 -16.15 -10.90 4.39
N ARG A 33 -15.32 -11.40 3.46
CA ARG A 33 -14.04 -12.03 3.80
C ARG A 33 -13.10 -11.08 4.55
N ALA A 34 -13.07 -9.80 4.19
CA ALA A 34 -12.22 -8.82 4.85
C ALA A 34 -12.72 -8.48 6.26
N MET A 35 -14.04 -8.36 6.46
CA MET A 35 -14.64 -8.14 7.79
C MET A 35 -14.39 -9.30 8.74
N LEU A 36 -14.42 -10.54 8.23
CA LEU A 36 -14.14 -11.74 9.03
C LEU A 36 -12.64 -12.08 9.13
N ALA A 37 -11.78 -11.39 8.40
CA ALA A 37 -10.36 -11.71 8.37
C ALA A 37 -9.67 -11.26 9.65
N ARG A 38 -9.00 -12.21 10.32
CA ARG A 38 -8.00 -11.88 11.34
C ARG A 38 -6.64 -11.76 10.67
N TYR A 39 -6.18 -10.54 10.46
CA TYR A 39 -4.86 -10.27 9.92
C TYR A 39 -3.92 -9.77 11.00
N VAL A 40 -2.70 -10.33 11.04
CA VAL A 40 -1.60 -9.82 11.85
C VAL A 40 -0.42 -9.61 10.90
N PRO A 41 0.15 -8.39 10.83
CA PRO A 41 1.33 -8.12 10.03
C PRO A 41 2.50 -9.05 10.38
N ASN A 42 3.38 -9.28 9.41
CA ASN A 42 4.53 -10.16 9.63
C ASN A 42 5.48 -9.56 10.70
N LYS A 43 5.61 -10.26 11.83
CA LYS A 43 6.47 -9.86 12.96
C LYS A 43 7.96 -9.84 12.64
N GLY A 44 8.41 -10.54 11.60
CA GLY A 44 9.79 -10.52 11.14
C GLY A 44 10.21 -9.24 10.43
N VAL A 45 9.27 -8.31 10.17
CA VAL A 45 9.57 -7.03 9.53
C VAL A 45 10.02 -6.02 10.58
N THR A 46 11.32 -5.73 10.56
CA THR A 46 11.95 -4.71 11.39
C THR A 46 12.03 -3.36 10.68
N GLY A 47 12.28 -2.30 11.44
CA GLY A 47 12.38 -0.92 10.92
C GLY A 47 11.16 -0.08 11.28
N ASP A 48 11.25 1.23 11.07
CA ASP A 48 10.20 2.18 11.39
C ASP A 48 9.15 2.25 10.25
N PRO A 49 7.90 1.82 10.49
CA PRO A 49 6.87 1.87 9.45
C PRO A 49 6.46 3.30 9.07
N HIS A 50 6.65 4.30 9.94
CA HIS A 50 6.39 5.71 9.61
C HIS A 50 7.45 6.29 8.69
N LEU A 51 8.64 5.69 8.65
CA LEU A 51 9.71 6.03 7.73
C LEU A 51 9.77 5.10 6.51
N THR A 52 8.73 4.29 6.29
CA THR A 52 8.69 3.30 5.21
C THR A 52 7.61 3.63 4.17
N LEU A 53 8.02 3.66 2.90
CA LEU A 53 7.11 3.74 1.75
C LEU A 53 6.80 2.35 1.19
N PHE A 54 5.55 2.18 0.79
CA PHE A 54 5.09 1.09 -0.06
C PHE A 54 5.21 1.50 -1.53
N VAL A 55 5.91 0.69 -2.31
CA VAL A 55 6.10 0.88 -3.76
C VAL A 55 5.50 -0.32 -4.48
N ALA A 56 4.54 -0.12 -5.37
CA ALA A 56 3.85 -1.18 -6.09
C ALA A 56 3.76 -0.90 -7.59
N ARG A 57 3.17 -1.86 -8.32
CA ARG A 57 3.11 -1.88 -9.80
C ARG A 57 4.50 -1.89 -10.43
N LEU A 58 5.47 -2.47 -9.73
CA LEU A 58 6.81 -2.68 -10.27
C LEU A 58 6.77 -3.74 -11.36
N ASN A 59 7.62 -3.58 -12.38
CA ASN A 59 7.92 -4.67 -13.30
C ASN A 59 8.47 -5.87 -12.50
N LEU A 60 8.07 -7.09 -12.84
CA LEU A 60 8.52 -8.32 -12.19
C LEU A 60 10.05 -8.52 -12.27
N GLN A 61 10.70 -7.89 -13.23
CA GLN A 61 12.16 -7.91 -13.41
C GLN A 61 12.89 -6.80 -12.63
N THR A 62 12.17 -5.83 -12.05
CA THR A 62 12.78 -4.73 -11.28
C THR A 62 13.58 -5.29 -10.10
N THR A 63 14.83 -4.87 -9.95
CA THR A 63 15.70 -5.33 -8.87
C THR A 63 15.79 -4.33 -7.71
N GLU A 64 16.32 -4.78 -6.57
CA GLU A 64 16.54 -3.90 -5.42
C GLU A 64 17.59 -2.82 -5.72
N GLU A 65 18.58 -3.13 -6.55
CA GLU A 65 19.59 -2.17 -7.00
C GLU A 65 18.95 -1.05 -7.82
N LYS A 66 18.00 -1.40 -8.71
CA LYS A 66 17.27 -0.40 -9.50
C LYS A 66 16.42 0.50 -8.63
N LEU A 67 15.73 -0.09 -7.65
CA LEU A 67 14.99 0.69 -6.65
C LEU A 67 15.93 1.59 -5.85
N LYS A 68 17.10 1.10 -5.44
CA LYS A 68 18.10 1.89 -4.72
C LYS A 68 18.57 3.07 -5.56
N GLU A 69 18.94 2.85 -6.82
CA GLU A 69 19.33 3.90 -7.76
C GLU A 69 18.26 4.98 -7.87
N VAL A 70 17.00 4.57 -8.08
CA VAL A 70 15.89 5.51 -8.26
C VAL A 70 15.57 6.26 -6.97
N PHE A 71 15.43 5.57 -5.84
CA PHE A 71 14.94 6.18 -4.61
C PHE A 71 16.02 6.90 -3.81
N SER A 72 17.32 6.65 -4.05
CA SER A 72 18.41 7.35 -3.35
C SER A 72 18.48 8.85 -3.69
N ARG A 73 17.88 9.28 -4.82
CA ARG A 73 17.81 10.71 -5.19
C ARG A 73 16.99 11.56 -4.21
N TYR A 74 16.14 10.94 -3.41
CA TYR A 74 15.27 11.63 -2.45
C TYR A 74 15.90 11.77 -1.07
N GLY A 75 16.87 10.90 -0.74
CA GLY A 75 17.62 10.92 0.51
C GLY A 75 18.17 9.54 0.87
N ASP A 76 18.79 9.47 2.04
CA ASP A 76 19.42 8.26 2.54
C ASP A 76 18.42 7.14 2.85
N ILE A 77 18.61 6.03 2.15
CA ILE A 77 17.84 4.81 2.36
C ILE A 77 18.48 3.98 3.46
N ARG A 78 17.66 3.56 4.44
CA ARG A 78 18.06 2.63 5.49
C ARG A 78 17.94 1.18 5.03
N LYS A 79 16.82 0.83 4.39
CA LYS A 79 16.52 -0.54 3.97
C LYS A 79 15.60 -0.56 2.76
N ILE A 80 15.86 -1.47 1.83
CA ILE A 80 14.92 -1.84 0.76
C ILE A 80 14.56 -3.29 0.98
N ARG A 81 13.28 -3.61 0.73
CA ARG A 81 12.80 -4.98 0.74
C ARG A 81 11.88 -5.19 -0.45
N LEU A 82 12.39 -5.79 -1.52
CA LEU A 82 11.58 -6.25 -2.64
C LEU A 82 10.88 -7.54 -2.24
N VAL A 83 9.55 -7.56 -2.27
CA VAL A 83 8.81 -8.74 -1.84
C VAL A 83 8.79 -9.77 -2.96
N ARG A 84 9.28 -10.96 -2.63
CA ARG A 84 9.32 -12.11 -3.52
C ARG A 84 8.40 -13.21 -3.01
N ASP A 85 8.00 -14.09 -3.90
CA ASP A 85 7.36 -15.34 -3.53
C ASP A 85 8.38 -16.30 -2.91
N LEU A 86 8.01 -16.92 -1.79
CA LEU A 86 8.91 -17.77 -1.01
C LEU A 86 9.24 -19.09 -1.73
N VAL A 87 8.33 -19.56 -2.60
CA VAL A 87 8.51 -20.83 -3.31
C VAL A 87 9.25 -20.59 -4.61
N THR A 88 8.82 -19.62 -5.41
CA THR A 88 9.38 -19.39 -6.75
C THR A 88 10.55 -18.41 -6.79
N GLY A 89 10.73 -17.59 -5.75
CA GLY A 89 11.72 -16.51 -5.71
C GLY A 89 11.39 -15.31 -6.61
N PHE A 90 10.30 -15.37 -7.38
CA PHE A 90 9.90 -14.28 -8.27
C PHE A 90 9.35 -13.08 -7.50
N SER A 91 9.60 -11.88 -8.05
CA SER A 91 9.05 -10.63 -7.51
C SER A 91 7.53 -10.67 -7.48
N LYS A 92 6.92 -10.15 -6.41
CA LYS A 92 5.46 -9.90 -6.35
C LYS A 92 5.07 -8.54 -6.93
N GLY A 93 6.02 -7.80 -7.51
CA GLY A 93 5.78 -6.49 -8.12
C GLY A 93 5.57 -5.36 -7.11
N TYR A 94 6.04 -5.52 -5.87
CA TYR A 94 6.03 -4.47 -4.86
C TYR A 94 7.20 -4.59 -3.89
N ALA A 95 7.59 -3.45 -3.31
CA ALA A 95 8.70 -3.30 -2.39
C ALA A 95 8.36 -2.33 -1.26
N PHE A 96 9.19 -2.36 -0.22
CA PHE A 96 9.19 -1.38 0.86
C PHE A 96 10.53 -0.65 0.89
N VAL A 97 10.49 0.67 1.02
CA VAL A 97 11.67 1.54 1.09
C VAL A 97 11.64 2.32 2.39
N GLU A 98 12.52 1.98 3.32
CA GLU A 98 12.71 2.67 4.59
C GLU A 98 13.78 3.75 4.43
N TYR A 99 13.44 5.00 4.73
CA TYR A 99 14.36 6.13 4.77
C TYR A 99 14.94 6.34 6.16
N LYS A 100 16.09 7.01 6.25
CA LYS A 100 16.65 7.46 7.53
C LYS A 100 15.93 8.70 8.08
N GLU A 101 15.38 9.53 7.19
CA GLU A 101 14.78 10.82 7.54
C GLU A 101 13.38 10.95 6.96
N GLU A 102 12.46 11.52 7.75
CA GLU A 102 11.08 11.78 7.34
C GLU A 102 11.01 12.74 6.14
N ARG A 103 11.89 13.74 6.08
CA ARG A 103 11.96 14.69 4.96
C ARG A 103 12.18 13.98 3.62
N ALA A 104 13.04 12.97 3.59
CA ALA A 104 13.32 12.19 2.39
C ALA A 104 12.11 11.34 1.99
N LEU A 105 11.45 10.71 2.96
CA LEU A 105 10.23 9.95 2.77
C LEU A 105 9.11 10.83 2.18
N LEU A 106 8.83 12.01 2.75
CA LEU A 106 7.78 12.90 2.26
C LEU A 106 8.07 13.43 0.85
N LYS A 107 9.36 13.67 0.53
CA LYS A 107 9.78 14.06 -0.81
C LYS A 107 9.55 12.92 -1.80
N ALA A 108 9.99 11.70 -1.47
CA ALA A 108 9.79 10.52 -2.29
C ALA A 108 8.29 10.19 -2.48
N HIS A 109 7.48 10.28 -1.42
CA HIS A 109 6.03 10.07 -1.51
C HIS A 109 5.40 11.03 -2.52
N ARG A 110 5.73 12.32 -2.45
CA ARG A 110 5.19 13.33 -3.36
C ARG A 110 5.64 13.14 -4.81
N ASP A 111 6.94 12.96 -5.00
CA ASP A 111 7.58 13.12 -6.32
C ASP A 111 7.78 11.79 -7.06
N ALA A 112 7.80 10.65 -6.37
CA ALA A 112 8.06 9.35 -6.99
C ALA A 112 6.80 8.62 -7.46
N ASN A 113 5.62 9.02 -6.99
CA ASN A 113 4.37 8.40 -7.41
C ASN A 113 4.14 8.64 -8.91
N ARG A 114 3.80 7.58 -9.64
CA ARG A 114 3.67 7.57 -11.10
C ARG A 114 4.94 7.77 -11.91
N LEU A 115 6.12 7.60 -11.29
CA LEU A 115 7.34 7.45 -12.08
C LEU A 115 7.32 6.17 -12.91
N VAL A 116 7.97 6.21 -14.07
CA VAL A 116 8.13 5.03 -14.91
C VAL A 116 9.47 4.35 -14.56
N ILE A 117 9.41 3.11 -14.11
CA ILE A 117 10.56 2.22 -13.90
C ILE A 117 10.33 0.98 -14.76
N ASP A 118 11.28 0.62 -15.60
CA ASP A 118 11.22 -0.57 -16.45
C ASP A 118 9.88 -0.68 -17.22
N GLN A 119 9.49 0.45 -17.83
CA GLN A 119 8.26 0.64 -18.62
C GLN A 119 6.95 0.55 -17.82
N HIS A 120 7.01 0.52 -16.48
CA HIS A 120 5.83 0.47 -15.62
C HIS A 120 5.69 1.74 -14.79
N GLU A 121 4.49 2.32 -14.81
CA GLU A 121 4.12 3.40 -13.89
C GLU A 121 3.96 2.84 -12.47
N ILE A 122 4.85 3.27 -11.57
CA ILE A 122 4.86 2.80 -10.19
C ILE A 122 3.84 3.54 -9.33
N PHE A 123 3.32 2.85 -8.35
CA PHE A 123 2.49 3.43 -7.29
C PHE A 123 3.31 3.58 -6.02
N VAL A 124 3.30 4.76 -5.41
CA VAL A 124 4.02 5.04 -4.15
C VAL A 124 3.05 5.57 -3.12
N ASP A 125 3.03 4.95 -1.94
CA ASP A 125 2.23 5.41 -0.80
C ASP A 125 2.91 5.08 0.52
N PHE A 126 2.36 5.53 1.65
CA PHE A 126 2.86 5.15 2.97
C PHE A 126 2.63 3.66 3.23
N GLU A 127 3.47 3.05 4.08
CA GLU A 127 3.23 1.70 4.53
C GLU A 127 2.00 1.63 5.46
N LEU A 128 0.92 1.00 5.00
CA LEU A 128 -0.31 0.88 5.78
C LEU A 128 -0.39 -0.39 6.63
N GLU A 129 0.40 -1.42 6.30
CA GLU A 129 0.30 -2.72 6.95
C GLU A 129 0.52 -2.66 8.46
N ARG A 130 1.51 -1.86 8.90
CA ARG A 130 1.89 -1.69 10.30
C ARG A 130 1.38 -0.40 10.93
N THR A 131 0.91 0.58 10.15
CA THR A 131 0.48 1.89 10.65
C THR A 131 -1.03 2.04 10.73
N LEU A 132 -1.79 1.43 9.80
CA LEU A 132 -3.24 1.59 9.74
C LEU A 132 -3.91 0.49 10.55
N LYS A 133 -4.52 0.87 11.67
CA LYS A 133 -5.24 -0.06 12.55
C LYS A 133 -6.35 -0.77 11.78
N GLY A 134 -6.43 -2.10 11.93
CA GLY A 134 -7.43 -2.92 11.26
C GLY A 134 -7.12 -3.24 9.79
N TRP A 135 -5.92 -2.88 9.28
CA TRP A 135 -5.57 -3.12 7.89
C TRP A 135 -5.75 -4.58 7.47
N ILE A 136 -6.48 -4.79 6.37
CA ILE A 136 -6.64 -6.09 5.73
C ILE A 136 -6.04 -6.04 4.32
N PRO A 137 -5.08 -6.91 3.96
CA PRO A 137 -4.50 -6.92 2.64
C PRO A 137 -5.47 -7.45 1.58
N ARG A 138 -5.20 -7.11 0.31
CA ARG A 138 -6.05 -7.46 -0.84
C ARG A 138 -6.34 -8.96 -0.99
N ARG A 139 -5.38 -9.83 -0.64
CA ARG A 139 -5.55 -11.30 -0.65
C ARG A 139 -6.64 -11.81 0.29
N LEU A 140 -6.96 -11.04 1.34
CA LEU A 140 -8.05 -11.32 2.28
C LEU A 140 -9.31 -10.51 1.97
N GLY A 141 -9.34 -9.77 0.87
CA GLY A 141 -10.53 -9.06 0.37
C GLY A 141 -10.55 -7.57 0.66
N GLY A 142 -9.62 -7.08 1.48
CA GLY A 142 -9.43 -5.65 1.76
C GLY A 142 -8.52 -4.96 0.74
N GLY A 143 -7.62 -4.12 1.23
CA GLY A 143 -6.73 -3.26 0.46
C GLY A 143 -7.44 -2.07 -0.16
N PHE A 144 -6.65 -1.08 -0.58
CA PHE A 144 -7.13 0.09 -1.30
C PHE A 144 -6.86 -0.01 -2.79
N GLY A 145 -7.65 0.73 -3.58
CA GLY A 145 -7.48 0.86 -5.00
C GLY A 145 -7.66 -0.43 -5.81
N GLY A 146 -7.41 -0.31 -7.11
CA GLY A 146 -7.55 -1.39 -8.07
C GLY A 146 -9.00 -1.73 -8.41
N LYS A 147 -9.18 -2.35 -9.57
CA LYS A 147 -10.43 -2.98 -10.01
C LYS A 147 -10.29 -4.48 -9.76
N LYS A 148 -11.29 -5.13 -9.16
CA LYS A 148 -11.38 -6.60 -9.14
C LYS A 148 -11.87 -7.11 -10.49
N GLU A 149 -11.75 -8.41 -10.72
CA GLU A 149 -12.43 -9.06 -11.86
C GLU A 149 -13.95 -8.82 -11.83
N SER A 150 -14.55 -8.75 -10.63
CA SER A 150 -15.95 -8.36 -10.44
C SER A 150 -16.26 -6.91 -10.85
N GLY A 151 -15.26 -6.12 -11.25
CA GLY A 151 -15.40 -4.71 -11.58
C GLY A 151 -15.47 -3.77 -10.38
N GLN A 152 -15.57 -4.32 -9.17
CA GLN A 152 -15.69 -3.53 -7.95
C GLN A 152 -14.40 -2.79 -7.62
N LEU A 153 -14.59 -1.54 -7.18
CA LEU A 153 -13.54 -0.58 -6.87
C LEU A 153 -13.32 -0.51 -5.36
N ARG A 154 -12.10 -0.17 -4.93
CA ARG A 154 -11.77 0.04 -3.51
C ARG A 154 -11.31 1.48 -3.28
N PHE A 155 -11.87 2.11 -2.26
CA PHE A 155 -11.63 3.49 -1.82
C PHE A 155 -10.80 3.53 -0.54
N GLY A 156 -10.30 4.70 -0.18
CA GLY A 156 -9.54 4.97 1.05
C GLY A 156 -8.03 5.06 0.91
N GLY A 157 -7.50 4.95 -0.30
CA GLY A 157 -6.06 5.11 -0.57
C GLY A 157 -5.77 6.32 -1.45
N ARG A 158 -4.48 6.59 -1.71
CA ARG A 158 -4.02 7.76 -2.47
C ARG A 158 -4.73 7.98 -3.82
N ASP A 159 -4.91 6.93 -4.61
CA ASP A 159 -5.55 7.04 -5.94
C ASP A 159 -7.07 7.25 -5.86
N ARG A 160 -7.69 6.90 -4.72
CA ARG A 160 -9.15 6.88 -4.53
C ARG A 160 -9.46 7.24 -3.07
N PRO A 161 -9.25 8.49 -2.65
CA PRO A 161 -9.57 8.91 -1.29
C PRO A 161 -11.07 8.74 -1.03
N PHE A 162 -11.44 8.64 0.25
CA PHE A 162 -12.85 8.75 0.64
C PHE A 162 -13.37 10.14 0.23
N ARG A 163 -14.56 10.19 -0.38
CA ARG A 163 -15.25 11.45 -0.68
C ARG A 163 -15.89 12.00 0.59
#